data_AF-A0A539EER3-F1
#
_entry.id   AF-A0A539EER3-F1
#
_cell.length_a   1.000
_cell.length_b   1.000
_cell.length_c   1.000
_cell.angle_alpha   90.00
_cell.angle_beta   90.00
_cell.angle_gamma   90.00
#
_symmetry.space_group_name_H-M   'P 1'
#
loop_
_entity.id
_entity.type
_entity.pdbx_description
1 polymer ?
#
loop_
_entity_poly.entity_id
_entity_poly.type
_entity_poly.pdbx_seq_one_letter_code
_entity_poly.pdbx_strand_id
1 'polypeptide(L)'
;DAEKRQRLQPLKKELQQVEQQLQLLSEKMRTIETTLLDAAIYTETNRERLKRELLEQSVLRQRLEENELRWLALSEALESSD
;
A
#
# COMPACT_ATOMS: atom_id res chain seq x y z
N ASP A 1 -30.95 -12.37 9.47
CA ASP A 1 -30.13 -11.16 9.69
C ASP A 1 -28.93 -11.26 10.63
N ALA A 2 -28.85 -12.17 11.60
CA ALA A 2 -27.64 -12.29 12.44
C ALA A 2 -26.47 -13.00 11.73
N GLU A 3 -26.77 -14.05 10.95
CA GLU A 3 -25.75 -14.89 10.30
C GLU A 3 -25.05 -14.18 9.13
N LYS A 4 -25.78 -13.40 8.32
CA LYS A 4 -25.18 -12.52 7.29
C LYS A 4 -24.20 -11.52 7.92
N ARG A 5 -24.59 -10.85 9.00
CA ARG A 5 -23.74 -9.87 9.68
C ARG A 5 -22.47 -10.50 10.26
N GLN A 6 -22.56 -11.70 10.83
CA GLN A 6 -21.38 -12.44 11.33
C GLN A 6 -20.39 -12.80 10.21
N ARG A 7 -20.88 -13.10 9.00
CA ARG A 7 -20.02 -13.40 7.83
C ARG A 7 -19.40 -12.14 7.23
N LEU A 8 -20.11 -11.00 7.23
CA LEU A 8 -19.63 -9.75 6.64
C LEU A 8 -18.68 -8.96 7.55
N GLN A 9 -18.84 -9.02 8.87
CA GLN A 9 -17.97 -8.30 9.82
C GLN A 9 -16.46 -8.54 9.61
N PRO A 10 -15.96 -9.78 9.49
CA PRO A 10 -14.53 -10.01 9.28
C PRO A 10 -14.03 -9.39 7.97
N LEU A 11 -14.82 -9.49 6.89
CA LEU A 11 -14.48 -8.90 5.59
C LEU A 11 -14.42 -7.37 5.66
N LYS A 12 -15.38 -6.72 6.32
CA LYS A 12 -15.38 -5.25 6.52
C LYS A 12 -14.19 -4.78 7.35
N LYS A 13 -13.81 -5.56 8.37
CA LYS A 13 -12.63 -5.27 9.19
C LYS A 13 -11.34 -5.40 8.39
N GLU A 14 -11.23 -6.44 7.58
CA GLU A 14 -10.06 -6.65 6.72
C GLU A 14 -9.94 -5.54 5.66
N LEU A 15 -11.06 -5.16 5.02
CA LEU A 15 -11.09 -4.06 4.06
C LEU A 15 -10.54 -2.77 4.69
N GLN A 16 -11.03 -2.41 5.88
CA GLN A 16 -10.57 -1.22 6.61
C GLN A 16 -9.05 -1.28 6.93
N GLN A 17 -8.52 -2.47 7.23
CA GLN A 17 -7.09 -2.64 7.48
C GLN A 17 -6.27 -2.46 6.20
N VAL A 18 -6.73 -3.01 5.09
CA VAL A 18 -6.07 -2.84 3.78
C VAL A 18 -6.10 -1.38 3.34
N GLU A 19 -7.20 -0.66 3.55
CA GLU A 19 -7.30 0.78 3.25
C GLU A 19 -6.28 1.60 4.05
N GLN A 20 -6.13 1.33 5.34
CA GLN A 20 -5.12 1.98 6.18
C GLN A 20 -3.70 1.67 5.71
N GLN A 21 -3.45 0.42 5.28
CA GLN A 21 -2.15 0.02 4.74
C GLN A 21 -1.85 0.72 3.42
N LEU A 22 -2.82 0.82 2.51
CA LEU A 22 -2.69 1.55 1.25
C LEU A 22 -2.36 3.02 1.48
N GLN A 23 -3.04 3.68 2.43
CA GLN A 23 -2.74 5.06 2.79
C GLN A 23 -1.28 5.21 3.28
N LEU A 24 -0.88 4.39 4.25
CA LEU A 24 0.48 4.45 4.83
C LEU A 24 1.56 4.18 3.77
N LEU A 25 1.36 3.17 2.92
CA LEU A 25 2.30 2.82 1.86
C LEU A 25 2.40 3.94 0.81
N SER A 26 1.28 4.58 0.47
CA SER A 26 1.23 5.71 -0.45
C SER A 26 1.95 6.94 0.10
N GLU A 27 1.80 7.23 1.39
CA GLU A 27 2.52 8.33 2.05
C GLU A 27 4.04 8.09 2.07
N LYS A 28 4.46 6.85 2.34
CA LYS A 28 5.88 6.45 2.26
C LYS A 28 6.42 6.57 0.84
N MET A 29 5.67 6.07 -0.15
CA MET A 29 6.03 6.18 -1.56
C MET A 29 6.27 7.64 -1.96
N ARG A 30 5.34 8.54 -1.59
CA ARG A 30 5.45 9.97 -1.87
C ARG A 30 6.71 10.59 -1.24
N THR A 31 7.09 10.15 -0.05
CA THR A 31 8.30 10.63 0.63
C THR A 31 9.56 10.22 -0.11
N ILE A 32 9.62 8.97 -0.57
CA ILE A 32 10.76 8.47 -1.38
C ILE A 32 10.80 9.18 -2.73
N GLU A 33 9.66 9.31 -3.41
CA GLU A 33 9.59 10.02 -4.68
C GLU A 33 10.02 11.48 -4.54
N THR A 34 9.63 12.16 -3.46
CA THR A 34 10.09 13.52 -3.15
C THR A 34 11.61 13.56 -2.95
N THR A 35 12.18 12.56 -2.27
CA THR A 35 13.63 12.44 -2.09
C THR A 35 14.35 12.21 -3.42
N LEU A 36 13.78 11.40 -4.30
CA LEU A 36 14.34 11.09 -5.62
C LEU A 36 14.23 12.26 -6.61
N LEU A 37 13.37 13.26 -6.36
CA LEU A 37 13.32 14.50 -7.14
C LEU A 37 14.49 15.45 -6.86
N ASP A 38 15.18 15.31 -5.73
CA ASP A 38 16.33 16.14 -5.39
C ASP A 38 17.58 15.70 -6.19
N ALA A 39 18.09 16.59 -7.05
CA ALA A 39 19.28 16.32 -7.85
C ALA A 39 20.52 15.93 -7.00
N ALA A 40 20.60 16.37 -5.73
CA ALA A 40 21.70 16.04 -4.84
C ALA A 40 21.80 14.53 -4.54
N ILE A 41 20.69 13.77 -4.64
CA ILE A 41 20.67 12.33 -4.36
C ILE A 41 21.52 11.53 -5.36
N TYR A 42 21.75 12.07 -6.56
CA TYR A 42 22.49 11.42 -7.64
C TYR A 42 24.01 11.67 -7.58
N THR A 43 24.50 12.35 -6.54
CA THR A 43 25.94 12.55 -6.31
C THR A 43 26.60 11.28 -5.75
N GLU A 44 27.90 11.08 -6.01
CA GLU A 44 28.63 9.88 -5.53
C GLU A 44 28.58 9.77 -3.99
N THR A 45 28.61 10.90 -3.28
CA THR A 45 28.47 10.96 -1.82
C THR A 45 27.16 10.35 -1.31
N ASN A 46 26.10 10.36 -2.13
CA ASN A 46 24.78 9.83 -1.79
C ASN A 46 24.49 8.46 -2.41
N ARG A 47 25.46 7.82 -3.08
CA ARG A 47 25.24 6.57 -3.83
C ARG A 47 24.57 5.46 -3.02
N GLU A 48 25.00 5.24 -1.78
CA GLU A 48 24.40 4.23 -0.91
C GLU A 48 23.01 4.62 -0.43
N ARG A 49 22.74 5.91 -0.24
CA ARG A 49 21.38 6.39 0.05
C ARG A 49 20.47 6.17 -1.16
N LEU A 50 20.89 6.60 -2.34
CA LEU A 50 20.14 6.42 -3.59
C LEU A 50 19.77 4.94 -3.82
N LYS A 51 20.71 4.00 -3.63
CA LYS A 51 20.42 2.56 -3.74
C LYS A 51 19.32 2.11 -2.77
N ARG A 52 19.35 2.59 -1.52
CA ARG A 52 18.33 2.25 -0.52
C ARG A 52 16.96 2.82 -0.89
N GLU A 53 16.91 4.09 -1.29
CA GLU A 53 15.66 4.75 -1.72
C GLU A 53 15.04 4.01 -2.92
N LEU A 54 15.85 3.63 -3.92
CA LEU A 54 15.36 2.88 -5.09
C LEU A 54 14.87 1.47 -4.74
N LEU A 55 15.58 0.77 -3.86
CA LEU A 55 15.15 -0.56 -3.39
C LEU A 55 13.87 -0.47 -2.57
N GLU A 56 13.77 0.52 -1.68
CA GLU A 56 12.56 0.72 -0.89
C GLU A 56 11.39 1.14 -1.78
N GLN A 57 11.62 1.98 -2.80
CA GLN A 57 10.62 2.31 -3.81
C GLN A 57 10.08 1.06 -4.52
N SER A 58 10.93 0.14 -4.97
CA SER A 58 10.49 -1.07 -5.67
C SER A 58 9.66 -1.97 -4.76
N VAL A 59 10.07 -2.13 -3.49
CA VAL A 59 9.33 -2.91 -2.49
C VAL A 59 7.98 -2.26 -2.18
N LEU A 60 7.92 -0.93 -2.03
CA LEU A 60 6.66 -0.23 -1.78
C LEU A 60 5.70 -0.33 -2.97
N ARG A 61 6.21 -0.27 -4.22
CA ARG A 61 5.38 -0.45 -5.43
C ARG A 61 4.71 -1.82 -5.43
N GLN A 62 5.49 -2.88 -5.19
CA GLN A 62 4.96 -4.24 -5.11
C GLN A 62 3.91 -4.37 -4.00
N ARG A 63 4.18 -3.82 -2.80
CA ARG A 63 3.23 -3.89 -1.69
C ARG A 63 1.94 -3.12 -1.95
N LEU A 64 2.02 -1.96 -2.62
CA LEU A 64 0.85 -1.20 -3.03
C LEU A 64 -0.01 -2.04 -3.97
N GLU A 65 0.57 -2.59 -5.03
CA GLU A 65 -0.15 -3.46 -5.98
C GLU A 65 -0.81 -4.66 -5.29
N GLU A 66 -0.09 -5.36 -4.41
CA GLU A 66 -0.65 -6.48 -3.64
C GLU A 66 -1.83 -6.05 -2.76
N ASN A 67 -1.76 -4.87 -2.13
CA ASN A 67 -2.83 -4.34 -1.30
C ASN A 67 -4.01 -3.83 -2.14
N GLU A 68 -3.77 -3.25 -3.31
CA GLU A 68 -4.82 -2.79 -4.24
C GLU A 68 -5.62 -3.99 -4.76
N LEU A 69 -4.93 -5.07 -5.15
CA LEU A 69 -5.59 -6.32 -5.55
C LEU A 69 -6.39 -6.93 -4.40
N ARG A 70 -5.84 -6.90 -3.17
CA ARG A 70 -6.56 -7.40 -1.99
C ARG A 70 -7.79 -6.55 -1.68
N TRP A 71 -7.68 -5.23 -1.75
CA TRP A 71 -8.77 -4.30 -1.54
C TRP A 71 -9.89 -4.53 -2.55
N LEU A 72 -9.55 -4.70 -3.84
CA LEU A 72 -10.51 -5.00 -4.90
C LEU A 72 -11.25 -6.31 -4.61
N ALA A 73 -10.52 -7.40 -4.33
CA ALA A 73 -11.11 -8.70 -4.04
C ALA A 73 -12.04 -8.68 -2.79
N LEU A 74 -11.65 -7.94 -1.74
CA LEU A 74 -12.49 -7.78 -0.55
C LEU A 74 -13.74 -6.95 -0.82
N SER A 75 -13.63 -5.91 -1.66
CA SER A 75 -14.75 -5.06 -2.06
C SER A 75 -15.77 -5.85 -2.88
N GLU A 76 -15.31 -6.64 -3.85
CA GLU A 76 -16.15 -7.54 -4.66
C GLU A 76 -16.80 -8.63 -3.79
N ALA A 77 -16.07 -9.19 -2.83
CA ALA A 77 -16.61 -10.20 -1.91
C ALA A 77 -17.72 -9.62 -1.00
N LEU A 78 -17.59 -8.36 -0.58
CA LEU A 78 -18.61 -7.67 0.19
C LEU A 78 -19.84 -7.35 -0.67
N GLU A 79 -19.66 -6.82 -1.86
CA GLU A 79 -20.76 -6.49 -2.79
C GLU A 79 -21.56 -7.73 -3.20
N SER A 80 -20.88 -8.87 -3.42
CA SER A 80 -21.56 -10.15 -3.73
C SER A 80 -22.23 -10.82 -2.53
N SER A 81 -21.93 -10.37 -1.30
CA SER A 81 -22.45 -10.96 -0.06
C SER A 81 -23.49 -10.09 0.67
N ASP A 82 -23.61 -8.82 0.29
CA ASP A 82 -24.66 -7.90 0.77
C ASP A 82 -26.04 -8.33 0.20
#